data_AF-A0A9D2UMG7-F1
#
_entry.id   AF-A0A9D2UMG7-F1
#
_cell.length_a   1.000
_cell.length_b   1.000
_cell.length_c   1.000
_cell.angle_alpha   90.00
_cell.angle_beta   90.00
_cell.angle_gamma   90.00
#
_symmetry.space_group_name_H-M   'P 1'
#
loop_
_entity.id
_entity.type
_entity.pdbx_description
1 polymer ?
#
loop_
_entity_poly.entity_id
_entity_poly.type
_entity_poly.pdbx_seq_one_letter_code
_entity_poly.pdbx_strand_id
1 'polypeptide(L)'
;AAACYFIVMYTSSQTNGDERSRVLAYIPFFITVVVFWSMYQQIFGVLTVYSDTQLNRSIFGWEMPINWIQLIPAFFVIVFAPLFATMWMKLGPKQISTPVKAGLSLVLIGIGFLMFLPFSEAGPNATPLLWVCLTLAVFVFGELLISPVGLSFSTKVAPKVFQSQMIAVFFLASGVGTALSGVLGGYFDTANQAPYWLSVGGTTIVLGLLALTLTKPMLKLLRGIR
;
A
#
# COMPACT_ATOMS: atom_id res chain seq x y z
N ALA A 1 7.25 -13.07 -15.23
CA ALA A 1 8.01 -13.48 -14.03
C ALA A 1 7.11 -13.97 -12.89
N ALA A 2 6.25 -13.14 -12.29
CA ALA A 2 5.40 -13.56 -11.15
C ALA A 2 4.48 -14.74 -11.48
N ALA A 3 3.79 -14.69 -12.63
CA ALA A 3 2.94 -15.79 -13.11
C ALA A 3 3.71 -17.10 -13.27
N CYS A 4 4.96 -17.05 -13.75
CA CYS A 4 5.81 -18.24 -13.88
C CYS A 4 6.09 -18.86 -12.50
N TYR A 5 6.39 -18.05 -11.47
CA TYR A 5 6.58 -18.56 -10.11
C TYR A 5 5.32 -19.21 -9.56
N PHE A 6 4.15 -18.59 -9.74
CA PHE A 6 2.87 -19.18 -9.32
C PHE A 6 2.59 -20.50 -10.04
N ILE A 7 2.81 -20.57 -11.36
CA ILE A 7 2.62 -21.78 -12.16
C ILE A 7 3.56 -22.88 -11.65
N VAL A 8 4.86 -22.60 -11.49
CA VAL A 8 5.86 -23.57 -11.02
C VAL A 8 5.52 -24.10 -9.62
N MET A 9 5.13 -23.23 -8.69
CA MET A 9 4.73 -23.66 -7.35
C MET A 9 3.47 -24.53 -7.36
N TYR A 10 2.52 -24.21 -8.25
CA TYR A 10 1.26 -24.93 -8.35
C TYR A 10 1.39 -26.29 -9.05
N THR A 11 2.22 -26.39 -10.09
CA THR A 11 2.40 -27.62 -10.89
C THR A 11 3.48 -28.55 -10.34
N SER A 12 4.36 -28.06 -9.46
CA SER A 12 5.44 -28.86 -8.87
C SER A 12 4.90 -30.08 -8.11
N SER A 13 5.48 -31.25 -8.38
CA SER A 13 5.22 -32.49 -7.64
C SER A 13 5.69 -32.44 -6.18
N GLN A 14 6.52 -31.45 -5.83
CA GLN A 14 7.07 -31.26 -4.48
C GLN A 14 6.14 -30.46 -3.55
N THR A 15 4.97 -30.02 -4.04
CA THR A 15 3.94 -29.33 -3.22
C THR A 15 2.74 -30.22 -2.95
N ASN A 16 2.24 -30.17 -1.71
CA ASN A 16 1.02 -30.90 -1.33
C ASN A 16 -0.26 -30.10 -1.64
N GLY A 17 -1.42 -30.73 -1.54
CA GLY A 17 -2.71 -30.10 -1.87
C GLY A 17 -3.03 -28.85 -1.02
N ASP A 18 -2.63 -28.85 0.25
CA ASP A 18 -2.82 -27.70 1.14
C ASP A 18 -1.89 -26.54 0.77
N GLU A 19 -0.62 -26.82 0.45
CA GLU A 19 0.35 -25.83 -0.04
C GLU A 19 -0.13 -25.17 -1.33
N ARG A 20 -0.64 -25.94 -2.28
CA ARG A 20 -1.21 -25.40 -3.53
C ARG A 20 -2.42 -24.50 -3.27
N SER A 21 -3.29 -24.88 -2.35
CA SER A 21 -4.42 -24.05 -1.91
C SER A 21 -3.95 -22.72 -1.32
N ARG A 22 -2.87 -22.73 -0.53
CA ARG A 22 -2.28 -21.51 0.05
C ARG A 22 -1.65 -20.59 -0.99
N VAL A 23 -0.98 -21.16 -1.99
CA VAL A 23 -0.43 -20.38 -3.12
C VAL A 23 -1.56 -19.68 -3.87
N LEU A 24 -2.69 -20.34 -4.12
CA LEU A 24 -3.86 -19.71 -4.73
C LEU A 24 -4.45 -18.61 -3.84
N ALA A 25 -4.53 -18.82 -2.52
CA ALA A 25 -4.97 -17.82 -1.56
C ALA A 25 -4.09 -16.56 -1.54
N TYR A 26 -2.83 -16.68 -1.96
CA TYR A 26 -1.88 -15.57 -1.98
C TYR A 26 -2.01 -14.69 -3.23
N ILE A 27 -2.63 -15.15 -4.32
CA ILE A 27 -2.76 -14.35 -5.55
C ILE A 27 -3.52 -13.02 -5.31
N PRO A 28 -4.69 -12.99 -4.65
CA PRO A 28 -5.35 -11.73 -4.34
C PRO A 28 -4.54 -10.82 -3.41
N PHE A 29 -3.78 -11.43 -2.47
CA PHE A 29 -2.87 -10.69 -1.60
C PHE A 29 -1.75 -10.03 -2.40
N PHE A 30 -1.15 -10.76 -3.33
CA PHE A 30 -0.12 -10.25 -4.24
C PHE A 30 -0.62 -9.02 -5.02
N ILE A 31 -1.83 -9.09 -5.60
CA ILE A 31 -2.43 -7.96 -6.32
C ILE A 31 -2.62 -6.76 -5.38
N THR A 32 -3.10 -7.00 -4.16
CA THR A 32 -3.28 -5.95 -3.14
C THR A 32 -1.96 -5.25 -2.82
N VAL A 33 -0.86 -6.02 -2.68
CA VAL A 33 0.49 -5.48 -2.45
C VAL A 33 0.98 -4.66 -3.65
N VAL A 34 0.77 -5.13 -4.88
CA VAL A 34 1.11 -4.38 -6.10
C VAL A 34 0.39 -3.03 -6.13
N VAL A 35 -0.93 -3.03 -5.92
CA VAL A 35 -1.74 -1.81 -5.92
C VAL A 35 -1.29 -0.88 -4.81
N PHE A 36 -1.09 -1.40 -3.59
CA PHE A 36 -0.65 -0.60 -2.44
C PHE A 36 0.66 0.14 -2.76
N TRP A 37 1.69 -0.58 -3.22
CA TRP A 37 2.97 0.05 -3.53
C TRP A 37 2.89 0.97 -4.75
N SER A 38 2.05 0.68 -5.74
CA SER A 38 1.85 1.60 -6.87
C SER A 38 1.26 2.96 -6.48
N MET A 39 0.50 2.99 -5.39
CA MET A 39 -0.13 4.20 -4.87
C MET A 39 0.80 4.88 -3.85
N TYR A 40 1.36 4.11 -2.92
CA TYR A 40 2.27 4.63 -1.90
C TYR A 40 3.55 5.25 -2.50
N GLN A 41 4.12 4.65 -3.54
CA GLN A 41 5.37 5.14 -4.15
C GLN A 41 5.23 6.47 -4.89
N GLN A 42 4.00 6.95 -5.14
CA GLN A 42 3.78 8.25 -5.76
C GLN A 42 4.23 9.43 -4.88
N ILE A 43 4.51 9.18 -3.59
CA ILE A 43 5.16 10.15 -2.68
C ILE A 43 6.46 10.69 -3.28
N PHE A 44 7.24 9.86 -3.99
CA PHE A 44 8.52 10.28 -4.57
C PHE A 44 8.38 11.01 -5.91
N GLY A 45 7.27 10.80 -6.63
CA GLY A 45 7.01 11.39 -7.95
C GLY A 45 5.95 12.49 -7.88
N VAL A 46 4.69 12.09 -8.06
CA VAL A 46 3.52 12.98 -8.13
C VAL A 46 3.47 13.95 -6.96
N LEU A 47 3.70 13.46 -5.73
CA LEU A 47 3.55 14.30 -4.56
C LEU A 47 4.69 15.32 -4.41
N THR A 48 5.89 15.00 -4.90
CA THR A 48 6.99 15.96 -5.03
C THR A 48 6.59 17.11 -5.97
N VAL A 49 5.99 16.79 -7.13
CA VAL A 49 5.53 17.79 -8.12
C VAL A 49 4.36 18.62 -7.60
N TYR A 50 3.37 17.96 -6.98
CA TYR A 50 2.24 18.64 -6.34
C TYR A 50 2.72 19.65 -5.29
N SER A 51 3.76 19.30 -4.55
CA SER A 51 4.28 20.13 -3.48
C SER A 51 5.13 21.30 -3.93
N ASP A 52 5.68 21.24 -5.14
CA ASP A 52 6.33 22.39 -5.75
C ASP A 52 5.29 23.43 -6.22
N THR A 53 4.15 22.95 -6.70
CA THR A 53 3.15 23.78 -7.40
C THR A 53 2.02 24.30 -6.50
N GLN A 54 1.51 23.48 -5.58
CA GLN A 54 0.27 23.76 -4.83
C GLN A 54 0.46 23.92 -3.32
N LEU A 55 1.58 23.44 -2.76
CA LEU A 55 1.81 23.46 -1.33
C LEU A 55 2.37 24.80 -0.88
N ASN A 56 1.77 25.40 0.15
CA ASN A 56 2.39 26.53 0.82
C ASN A 56 3.61 26.05 1.63
N ARG A 57 4.79 26.35 1.10
CA ARG A 57 6.09 26.01 1.71
C ARG A 57 6.62 27.08 2.67
N SER A 58 5.92 28.19 2.86
CA SER A 58 6.34 29.25 3.79
C SER A 58 5.98 28.90 5.23
N ILE A 59 7.00 28.67 6.06
CA ILE A 59 6.90 28.39 7.48
C ILE A 59 7.57 29.54 8.23
N PHE A 60 6.79 30.40 8.88
CA PHE A 60 7.29 31.55 9.66
C PHE A 60 8.31 32.44 8.90
N GLY A 61 8.14 32.61 7.58
CA GLY A 61 9.04 33.41 6.74
C GLY A 61 10.23 32.64 6.14
N TRP A 62 10.38 31.35 6.46
CA TRP A 62 11.34 30.44 5.83
C TRP A 62 10.66 29.53 4.81
N GLU A 63 11.30 29.27 3.67
CA GLU A 63 10.75 28.39 2.64
C GLU A 63 11.27 26.96 2.79
N MET A 64 10.35 26.01 3.00
CA MET A 64 10.67 24.60 3.15
C MET A 64 11.16 23.99 1.83
N PRO A 65 12.31 23.27 1.83
CA PRO A 65 12.74 22.49 0.68
C PRO A 65 11.73 21.41 0.31
N ILE A 66 11.45 21.27 -0.99
CA ILE A 66 10.42 20.36 -1.51
C ILE A 66 10.72 18.90 -1.12
N ASN A 67 12.00 18.51 -1.12
CA ASN A 67 12.43 17.15 -0.79
C ASN A 67 12.15 16.74 0.66
N TRP A 68 11.89 17.68 1.57
CA TRP A 68 11.56 17.37 2.97
C TRP A 68 10.23 16.64 3.11
N ILE A 69 9.36 16.69 2.10
CA ILE A 69 8.07 16.00 2.12
C ILE A 69 8.24 14.49 2.13
N GLN A 70 9.36 13.99 1.59
CA GLN A 70 9.73 12.58 1.65
C GLN A 70 10.13 12.14 3.06
N LEU A 71 10.47 13.09 3.95
CA LEU A 71 10.81 12.80 5.35
C LEU A 71 9.55 12.66 6.23
N ILE A 72 8.43 13.28 5.84
CA ILE A 72 7.18 13.28 6.62
C ILE A 72 6.67 11.84 6.86
N PRO A 73 6.56 10.96 5.85
CA PRO A 73 6.16 9.58 6.07
C PRO A 73 7.13 8.83 6.98
N ALA A 74 8.44 9.00 6.77
CA ALA A 74 9.46 8.34 7.60
C ALA A 74 9.36 8.75 9.07
N PHE A 75 9.13 10.04 9.34
CA PHE A 75 8.86 10.55 10.68
C PHE A 75 7.63 9.87 11.30
N PHE A 76 6.51 9.82 10.58
CA PHE A 76 5.30 9.18 11.08
C PHE A 76 5.47 7.68 11.30
N VAL A 77 6.23 6.97 10.46
CA VAL A 77 6.54 5.55 10.68
C VAL A 77 7.31 5.38 11.99
N ILE A 78 8.35 6.19 12.25
CA ILE A 78 9.13 6.11 13.49
C ILE A 78 8.26 6.35 14.72
N VAL A 79 7.36 7.33 14.66
CA VAL A 79 6.47 7.69 15.77
C VAL A 79 5.37 6.65 15.98
N PHE A 80 4.73 6.18 14.90
CA PHE A 80 3.53 5.34 14.99
C PHE A 80 3.79 3.83 14.92
N ALA A 81 4.93 3.37 14.39
CA ALA A 81 5.24 1.94 14.36
C ALA A 81 5.22 1.28 15.75
N PRO A 82 5.81 1.86 16.82
CA PRO A 82 5.72 1.29 18.17
C PRO A 82 4.28 1.27 18.71
N LEU A 83 3.48 2.28 18.40
CA LEU A 83 2.07 2.37 18.78
C LEU A 83 1.26 1.27 18.12
N PHE A 84 1.44 1.04 16.81
CA PHE A 84 0.79 -0.06 16.10
C PHE A 84 1.27 -1.42 16.61
N ALA A 85 2.57 -1.60 16.85
CA ALA A 85 3.12 -2.84 17.40
C ALA A 85 2.50 -3.20 18.76
N THR A 86 2.45 -2.23 19.68
CA THR A 86 1.84 -2.43 21.01
C THR A 86 0.33 -2.67 20.93
N MET A 87 -0.39 -1.98 20.04
CA MET A 87 -1.81 -2.21 19.78
C MET A 87 -2.06 -3.66 19.33
N TRP A 88 -1.27 -4.15 18.37
CA TRP A 88 -1.39 -5.53 17.89
C TRP A 88 -1.05 -6.55 18.98
N MET A 89 0.03 -6.34 19.74
CA MET A 89 0.38 -7.22 20.85
C MET A 89 -0.73 -7.31 21.90
N LYS A 90 -1.38 -6.18 22.26
CA LYS A 90 -2.52 -6.16 23.18
C LYS A 90 -3.76 -6.89 22.63
N LEU A 91 -4.00 -6.81 21.33
CA LEU A 91 -5.11 -7.53 20.68
C LEU A 91 -4.88 -9.05 20.65
N GLY A 92 -3.62 -9.51 20.56
CA GLY A 92 -3.24 -10.92 20.60
C GLY A 92 -4.07 -11.79 19.63
N PRO A 93 -4.87 -12.75 20.12
CA PRO A 93 -5.70 -13.63 19.26
C PRO A 93 -6.91 -12.92 18.64
N LYS A 94 -7.30 -11.72 19.11
CA LYS A 94 -8.42 -10.93 18.57
C LYS A 94 -8.01 -10.03 17.39
N GLN A 95 -6.78 -10.16 16.90
CA GLN A 95 -6.32 -9.38 15.76
C GLN A 95 -7.11 -9.71 14.50
N ILE A 96 -7.36 -8.67 13.69
CA ILE A 96 -7.87 -8.84 12.33
C ILE A 96 -6.85 -9.61 11.48
N SER A 97 -7.36 -10.46 10.59
CA SER A 97 -6.52 -11.28 9.73
C SER A 97 -5.69 -10.45 8.74
N THR A 98 -4.55 -10.99 8.29
CA THR A 98 -3.66 -10.30 7.33
C THR A 98 -4.37 -9.86 6.04
N PRO A 99 -5.22 -10.69 5.39
CA PRO A 99 -5.99 -10.23 4.23
C PRO A 99 -6.89 -9.02 4.53
N VAL A 100 -7.48 -8.94 5.73
CA VAL A 100 -8.30 -7.79 6.15
C VAL A 100 -7.44 -6.55 6.33
N LYS A 101 -6.26 -6.67 6.98
CA LYS A 101 -5.31 -5.55 7.12
C LYS A 101 -4.90 -4.98 5.76
N ALA A 102 -4.66 -5.85 4.77
CA ALA A 102 -4.28 -5.45 3.42
C ALA A 102 -5.42 -4.78 2.62
N GLY A 103 -6.66 -5.23 2.80
CA GLY A 103 -7.81 -4.53 2.20
C GLY A 103 -8.03 -3.14 2.82
N LEU A 104 -7.90 -3.03 4.14
CA LEU A 104 -8.01 -1.75 4.85
C LEU A 104 -6.89 -0.77 4.49
N SER A 105 -5.66 -1.27 4.25
CA SER A 105 -4.56 -0.39 3.83
C SER A 105 -4.84 0.29 2.50
N LEU A 106 -5.41 -0.42 1.52
CA LEU A 106 -5.83 0.17 0.26
C LEU A 106 -6.91 1.23 0.46
N VAL A 107 -7.93 0.94 1.27
CA VAL A 107 -8.99 1.93 1.55
C VAL A 107 -8.40 3.20 2.17
N LEU A 108 -7.49 3.08 3.13
CA LEU A 108 -6.83 4.24 3.75
C LEU A 108 -5.99 5.05 2.75
N ILE A 109 -5.20 4.37 1.90
CA ILE A 109 -4.43 5.05 0.86
C ILE A 109 -5.35 5.78 -0.10
N GLY A 110 -6.43 5.14 -0.56
CA GLY A 110 -7.41 5.75 -1.44
C GLY A 110 -8.09 6.96 -0.81
N ILE A 111 -8.46 6.90 0.48
CA ILE A 111 -8.96 8.06 1.24
C ILE A 111 -7.93 9.17 1.26
N GLY A 112 -6.66 8.85 1.52
CA GLY A 112 -5.58 9.82 1.50
C GLY A 112 -5.47 10.54 0.16
N PHE A 113 -5.58 9.84 -0.97
CA PHE A 113 -5.60 10.48 -2.29
C PHE A 113 -6.80 11.42 -2.47
N LEU A 114 -7.98 11.05 -1.96
CA LEU A 114 -9.16 11.91 -2.02
C LEU A 114 -9.03 13.16 -1.13
N MET A 115 -8.18 13.15 -0.10
CA MET A 115 -7.91 14.34 0.73
C MET A 115 -7.24 15.47 -0.04
N PHE A 116 -6.67 15.23 -1.23
CA PHE A 116 -6.13 16.29 -2.08
C PHE A 116 -7.21 17.04 -2.90
N LEU A 117 -8.43 16.48 -3.02
CA LEU A 117 -9.50 17.06 -3.82
C LEU A 117 -9.95 18.47 -3.41
N PRO A 118 -10.12 18.80 -2.12
CA PRO A 118 -10.57 20.14 -1.71
C PRO A 118 -9.65 21.27 -2.18
N PHE A 119 -8.38 20.97 -2.45
CA PHE A 119 -7.38 21.94 -2.88
C PHE A 119 -7.07 21.86 -4.38
N SER A 120 -7.75 21.00 -5.13
CA SER A 120 -7.51 20.81 -6.57
C SER A 120 -7.86 22.04 -7.41
N GLU A 121 -8.81 22.86 -6.95
CA GLU A 121 -9.24 24.12 -7.61
C GLU A 121 -8.73 25.37 -6.89
N ALA A 122 -8.00 25.22 -5.78
CA ALA A 122 -7.68 26.33 -4.87
C ALA A 122 -6.54 27.25 -5.38
N GLY A 123 -5.89 26.90 -6.50
CA GLY A 123 -4.79 27.65 -7.09
C GLY A 123 -3.41 27.40 -6.45
N PRO A 124 -2.34 28.05 -6.96
CA PRO A 124 -0.97 27.87 -6.47
C PRO A 124 -0.82 28.26 -4.99
N ASN A 125 0.02 27.53 -4.25
CA ASN A 125 0.30 27.75 -2.82
C ASN A 125 -0.93 27.72 -1.89
N ALA A 126 -2.05 27.16 -2.32
CA ALA A 126 -3.27 27.16 -1.53
C ALA A 126 -3.31 26.05 -0.47
N THR A 127 -2.53 24.98 -0.64
CA THR A 127 -2.61 23.81 0.23
C THR A 127 -1.76 24.02 1.50
N PRO A 128 -2.36 23.97 2.71
CA PRO A 128 -1.60 24.11 3.94
C PRO A 128 -0.67 22.91 4.17
N LEU A 129 0.55 23.17 4.65
CA LEU A 129 1.50 22.11 5.00
C LEU A 129 0.92 21.10 5.99
N LEU A 130 0.18 21.58 6.99
CA LEU A 130 -0.48 20.72 7.99
C LEU A 130 -1.43 19.71 7.32
N TRP A 131 -2.14 20.11 6.26
CA TRP A 131 -3.07 19.24 5.54
C TRP A 131 -2.34 18.12 4.79
N VAL A 132 -1.22 18.45 4.15
CA VAL A 132 -0.35 17.46 3.51
C VAL A 132 0.25 16.52 4.55
N CYS A 133 0.68 17.04 5.71
CA CYS A 133 1.15 16.20 6.82
C CYS A 133 0.08 15.21 7.30
N LEU A 134 -1.17 15.67 7.48
CA LEU A 134 -2.29 14.79 7.86
C LEU A 134 -2.57 13.73 6.80
N THR A 135 -2.53 14.13 5.52
CA THR A 135 -2.74 13.20 4.40
C THR A 135 -1.65 12.13 4.36
N LEU A 136 -0.39 12.53 4.53
CA LEU A 136 0.74 11.59 4.61
C LEU A 136 0.70 10.71 5.87
N ALA A 137 0.15 11.20 6.99
CA ALA A 137 -0.09 10.36 8.15
C ALA A 137 -1.10 9.25 7.85
N VAL A 138 -2.17 9.55 7.08
CA VAL A 138 -3.14 8.54 6.62
C VAL A 138 -2.48 7.50 5.72
N PHE A 139 -1.56 7.91 4.83
CA PHE A 139 -0.79 6.98 4.01
C PHE A 139 0.04 6.03 4.89
N VAL A 140 0.73 6.58 5.90
CA VAL A 140 1.53 5.79 6.83
C VAL A 140 0.66 4.84 7.66
N PHE A 141 -0.54 5.24 8.09
CA PHE A 141 -1.45 4.31 8.74
C PHE A 141 -1.81 3.13 7.82
N GLY A 142 -2.03 3.38 6.53
CA GLY A 142 -2.17 2.31 5.54
C GLY A 142 -0.93 1.43 5.46
N GLU A 143 0.25 2.01 5.41
CA GLU A 143 1.53 1.28 5.36
C GLU A 143 1.74 0.37 6.58
N LEU A 144 1.48 0.89 7.78
CA LEU A 144 1.65 0.16 9.03
C LEU A 144 0.68 -1.02 9.16
N LEU A 145 -0.41 -1.06 8.37
CA LEU A 145 -1.29 -2.23 8.28
C LEU A 145 -0.70 -3.36 7.43
N ILE A 146 0.07 -3.05 6.38
CA ILE A 146 0.53 -4.04 5.39
C ILE A 146 2.01 -4.41 5.52
N SER A 147 2.88 -3.45 5.83
CA SER A 147 4.34 -3.61 5.86
C SER A 147 4.82 -4.73 6.81
N PRO A 148 4.41 -4.78 8.09
CA PRO A 148 4.90 -5.83 9.01
C PRO A 148 4.30 -7.22 8.72
N VAL A 149 3.09 -7.26 8.15
CA VAL A 149 2.35 -8.51 7.94
C VAL A 149 2.60 -9.12 6.57
N GLY A 150 3.07 -8.35 5.58
CA GLY A 150 3.26 -8.82 4.22
C GLY A 150 4.30 -9.91 4.10
N LEU A 151 5.49 -9.68 4.66
CA LEU A 151 6.55 -10.68 4.65
C LEU A 151 6.20 -11.89 5.52
N SER A 152 5.62 -11.67 6.71
CA SER A 152 5.17 -12.74 7.60
C SER A 152 4.10 -13.63 6.97
N PHE A 153 3.16 -13.05 6.22
CA PHE A 153 2.16 -13.82 5.50
C PHE A 153 2.79 -14.63 4.37
N SER A 154 3.68 -14.01 3.60
CA SER A 154 4.40 -14.68 2.49
C SER A 154 5.15 -15.91 2.97
N THR A 155 5.86 -15.82 4.10
CA THR A 155 6.58 -16.96 4.67
C THR A 155 5.64 -18.01 5.27
N LYS A 156 4.53 -17.58 5.92
CA LYS A 156 3.53 -18.49 6.50
C LYS A 156 2.82 -19.32 5.42
N VAL A 157 2.49 -18.73 4.27
CA VAL A 157 1.79 -19.44 3.18
C VAL A 157 2.72 -20.23 2.25
N ALA A 158 4.02 -19.96 2.30
CA ALA A 158 4.99 -20.55 1.39
C ALA A 158 5.02 -22.09 1.51
N PRO A 159 5.07 -22.81 0.36
CA PRO A 159 5.41 -24.23 0.38
C PRO A 159 6.82 -24.43 0.96
N LYS A 160 7.05 -25.54 1.68
CA LYS A 160 8.35 -25.79 2.35
C LYS A 160 9.55 -25.70 1.40
N VAL A 161 9.38 -26.21 0.18
CA VAL A 161 10.43 -26.23 -0.86
C VAL A 161 10.60 -24.87 -1.55
N PHE A 162 9.60 -23.98 -1.46
CA PHE A 162 9.55 -22.72 -2.21
C PHE A 162 9.54 -21.47 -1.32
N GLN A 163 10.09 -21.54 -0.11
CA GLN A 163 10.09 -20.40 0.82
C GLN A 163 10.79 -19.16 0.26
N SER A 164 12.01 -19.33 -0.26
CA SER A 164 12.78 -18.22 -0.85
C SER A 164 12.08 -17.61 -2.06
N GLN A 165 11.46 -18.45 -2.90
CA GLN A 165 10.72 -18.01 -4.07
C GLN A 165 9.45 -17.24 -3.67
N MET A 166 8.78 -17.61 -2.59
CA MET A 166 7.61 -16.88 -2.10
C MET A 166 7.97 -15.49 -1.58
N ILE A 167 9.11 -15.36 -0.89
CA ILE A 167 9.68 -14.06 -0.50
C ILE A 167 10.05 -13.24 -1.74
N ALA A 168 10.65 -13.87 -2.76
CA ALA A 168 10.96 -13.20 -4.02
C ALA A 168 9.70 -12.69 -4.72
N VAL A 169 8.59 -13.44 -4.68
CA VAL A 169 7.29 -13.01 -5.22
C VAL A 169 6.76 -11.78 -4.45
N PHE A 170 6.94 -11.70 -3.13
CA PHE A 170 6.58 -10.50 -2.36
C PHE A 170 7.36 -9.26 -2.83
N PHE A 171 8.69 -9.34 -2.94
CA PHE A 171 9.49 -8.21 -3.44
C PHE A 171 9.20 -7.88 -4.90
N LEU A 172 8.88 -8.89 -5.71
CA LEU A 172 8.43 -8.68 -7.08
C LEU A 172 7.12 -7.90 -7.13
N ALA A 173 6.18 -8.15 -6.20
CA ALA A 173 4.95 -7.37 -6.07
C ALA A 173 5.27 -5.90 -5.81
N SER A 174 6.17 -5.62 -4.85
CA SER A 174 6.61 -4.27 -4.55
C SER A 174 7.29 -3.60 -5.74
N GLY A 175 8.18 -4.30 -6.44
CA GLY A 175 8.86 -3.78 -7.63
C GLY A 175 7.90 -3.46 -8.78
N VAL A 176 6.93 -4.33 -9.06
CA VAL A 176 5.87 -4.07 -10.05
C VAL A 176 5.02 -2.88 -9.62
N GLY A 177 4.68 -2.78 -8.33
CA GLY A 177 3.98 -1.61 -7.78
C GLY A 177 4.75 -0.32 -8.04
N THR A 178 6.03 -0.27 -7.67
CA THR A 178 6.87 0.91 -7.91
C THR A 178 6.96 1.27 -9.40
N ALA A 179 7.09 0.30 -10.30
CA ALA A 179 7.09 0.56 -11.74
C ALA A 179 5.73 1.15 -12.21
N LEU A 180 4.61 0.60 -11.73
CA LEU A 180 3.27 1.12 -12.02
C LEU A 180 3.08 2.54 -11.48
N SER A 181 3.67 2.87 -10.33
CA SER A 181 3.65 4.24 -9.79
C SER A 181 4.25 5.25 -10.77
N GLY A 182 5.30 4.89 -11.50
CA GLY A 182 5.91 5.76 -12.51
C GLY A 182 4.98 5.98 -13.71
N VAL A 183 4.33 4.91 -14.19
CA VAL A 183 3.35 5.00 -15.28
C VAL A 183 2.14 5.83 -14.87
N LEU A 184 1.59 5.58 -13.68
CA LEU A 184 0.47 6.34 -13.12
C LEU A 184 0.85 7.80 -12.90
N GLY A 185 2.07 8.08 -12.44
CA GLY A 185 2.55 9.45 -12.27
C GLY A 185 2.63 10.24 -13.58
N GLY A 186 2.81 9.58 -14.71
CA GLY A 186 2.82 10.22 -16.03
C GLY A 186 1.47 10.80 -16.46
N TYR A 187 0.36 10.39 -15.83
CA TYR A 187 -0.97 10.94 -16.08
C TYR A 187 -1.34 12.10 -15.16
N PHE A 188 -0.45 12.49 -14.24
CA PHE A 188 -0.69 13.61 -13.35
C PHE A 188 -0.51 14.93 -14.10
N ASP A 189 -1.61 15.69 -14.22
CA ASP A 189 -1.62 17.03 -14.78
C ASP A 189 -1.74 18.06 -13.65
N THR A 190 -0.76 18.97 -13.57
CA THR A 190 -0.75 20.03 -12.55
C THR A 190 -1.83 21.09 -12.79
N ALA A 191 -2.30 21.26 -14.03
CA ALA A 191 -3.37 22.20 -14.37
C ALA A 191 -4.77 21.64 -14.06
N ASN A 192 -4.94 20.31 -14.14
CA ASN A 192 -6.21 19.64 -13.89
C ASN A 192 -6.05 18.40 -13.00
N GLN A 193 -5.92 18.63 -11.70
CA GLN A 193 -5.56 17.61 -10.72
C GLN A 193 -6.75 16.77 -10.23
N ALA A 194 -7.96 17.32 -10.25
CA ALA A 194 -9.14 16.67 -9.67
C ALA A 194 -9.46 15.30 -10.31
N PRO A 195 -9.42 15.12 -11.65
CA PRO A 195 -9.64 13.81 -12.27
C PRO A 195 -8.61 12.78 -11.85
N TYR A 196 -7.35 13.21 -11.67
CA TYR A 196 -6.29 12.32 -11.20
C TYR A 196 -6.59 11.80 -9.81
N TRP A 197 -6.81 12.69 -8.84
CA TRP A 197 -7.10 12.32 -7.45
C TRP A 197 -8.38 11.49 -7.30
N LEU A 198 -9.44 11.81 -8.05
CA LEU A 198 -10.68 11.02 -8.08
C LEU A 198 -10.44 9.62 -8.65
N SER A 199 -9.73 9.51 -9.77
CA SER A 199 -9.51 8.22 -10.43
C SER A 199 -8.60 7.31 -9.60
N VAL A 200 -7.45 7.80 -9.14
CA VAL A 200 -6.52 6.99 -8.33
C VAL A 200 -7.09 6.70 -6.95
N GLY A 201 -7.68 7.68 -6.26
CA GLY A 201 -8.28 7.52 -4.95
C GLY A 201 -9.50 6.59 -4.99
N GLY A 202 -10.44 6.88 -5.89
CA GLY A 202 -11.67 6.11 -6.06
C GLY A 202 -11.40 4.66 -6.48
N THR A 203 -10.54 4.44 -7.48
CA THR A 203 -10.18 3.09 -7.93
C THR A 203 -9.49 2.31 -6.80
N THR A 204 -8.61 2.96 -6.05
CA THR A 204 -7.91 2.31 -4.93
C THR A 204 -8.87 1.90 -3.81
N ILE A 205 -9.87 2.74 -3.49
CA ILE A 205 -10.93 2.37 -2.53
C ILE A 205 -11.73 1.17 -3.05
N VAL A 206 -12.15 1.19 -4.32
CA VAL A 206 -12.91 0.08 -4.91
C VAL A 206 -12.10 -1.22 -4.86
N LEU A 207 -10.82 -1.18 -5.23
CA LEU A 207 -9.93 -2.34 -5.14
C LEU A 207 -9.71 -2.79 -3.69
N GLY A 208 -9.64 -1.86 -2.73
CA GLY A 208 -9.58 -2.18 -1.31
C GLY A 208 -10.84 -2.89 -0.81
N LEU A 209 -12.03 -2.40 -1.19
CA LEU A 209 -13.30 -3.04 -0.86
C LEU A 209 -13.42 -4.43 -1.51
N LEU A 210 -12.98 -4.58 -2.75
CA LEU A 210 -12.92 -5.89 -3.42
C LEU A 210 -11.94 -6.83 -2.72
N ALA A 211 -10.76 -6.35 -2.32
CA ALA A 211 -9.83 -7.15 -1.53
C ALA A 211 -10.47 -7.61 -0.20
N LEU A 212 -11.26 -6.74 0.44
CA LEU A 212 -12.02 -7.08 1.65
C LEU A 212 -13.06 -8.17 1.42
N THR A 213 -13.78 -8.19 0.29
CA THR A 213 -14.74 -9.26 0.00
C THR A 213 -14.03 -10.60 -0.28
N LEU A 214 -12.82 -10.55 -0.85
CA LEU A 214 -11.98 -11.73 -1.10
C LEU A 214 -11.30 -12.28 0.17
N THR A 215 -11.36 -11.59 1.31
CA THR A 215 -10.76 -12.09 2.56
C THR A 215 -11.36 -13.41 3.03
N LYS A 216 -12.69 -13.56 3.01
CA LYS A 216 -13.37 -14.78 3.43
C LYS A 216 -12.94 -16.01 2.61
N PRO A 217 -12.94 -15.98 1.26
CA PRO A 217 -12.45 -17.11 0.47
C PRO A 217 -10.94 -17.34 0.65
N MET A 218 -10.12 -16.30 0.78
CA MET A 218 -8.68 -16.46 1.07
C MET A 218 -8.46 -17.22 2.38
N LEU A 219 -9.17 -16.86 3.45
CA LEU A 219 -9.06 -17.54 4.75
C LEU A 219 -9.50 -19.01 4.68
N LYS A 220 -10.49 -19.35 3.85
CA LYS A 220 -10.90 -20.76 3.63
C LYS A 220 -9.83 -21.58 2.90
N LEU A 221 -9.01 -20.94 2.08
CA LEU A 221 -7.93 -21.57 1.32
C LEU A 221 -6.63 -21.72 2.13
N LEU A 222 -6.51 -21.04 3.28
CA LEU A 222 -5.40 -21.17 4.23
C LEU A 222 -5.48 -22.47 5.07
N ARG A 223 -5.57 -23.61 4.39
CA ARG A 223 -5.62 -24.92 5.04
C ARG A 223 -4.30 -25.26 5.75
N GLY A 224 -4.41 -25.87 6.92
CA GLY A 224 -3.27 -26.37 7.69
C GLY A 224 -2.45 -25.30 8.43
N ILE A 225 -2.88 -24.04 8.45
CA ILE A 225 -2.24 -22.98 9.23
C ILE A 225 -3.30 -22.09 9.87
N ARG A 226 -3.55 -22.28 11.17
CA ARG A 226 -4.20 -21.27 12.01
C ARG A 226 -3.15 -20.25 12.44
#